data_AF-A0A0W7WRN0-F1
#
_entry.id   AF-A0A0W7WRN0-F1
#
_cell.length_a   1.000
_cell.length_b   1.000
_cell.length_c   1.000
_cell.angle_alpha   90.00
_cell.angle_beta   90.00
_cell.angle_gamma   90.00
#
_symmetry.space_group_name_H-M   'P 1'
#
loop_
_entity.id
_entity.type
_entity.pdbx_description
1 polymer ?
#
loop_
_entity_poly.entity_id
_entity_poly.type
_entity_poly.pdbx_seq_one_letter_code
_entity_poly.pdbx_strand_id
1 'polypeptide(L)'
;MVTSRWTAAPSRAASSRRRGPVLERAILDSALEQLSTVGWSGLTMEGVAAGAQTGKAAVYRRWPSKQDLVVDALQAGLPKPEDVPDCGSVREDLLQMCRQMRSAMTSRTGYALMSVIHECDMATAKRFQEVIVAGVIEPSVELIRQVVQRGVERGEVRSAATDEFVCDVIPAMMMYRSKVCASEWPDEEFTRLIDQVVMPMLRP
;
A
#
# COMPACT_ATOMS: atom_id res chain seq x y z
N MET A 1 41.75 -58.33 -2.44
CA MET A 1 40.29 -58.21 -2.60
C MET A 1 39.90 -56.78 -2.25
N VAL A 2 38.96 -56.26 -3.02
CA VAL A 2 38.57 -54.85 -3.20
C VAL A 2 38.00 -54.22 -1.92
N THR A 3 38.31 -52.93 -1.78
CA THR A 3 37.84 -51.93 -0.81
C THR A 3 36.32 -51.78 -0.74
N SER A 4 35.77 -51.54 0.44
CA SER A 4 34.49 -50.81 0.58
C SER A 4 34.60 -49.77 1.68
N ARG A 5 34.96 -48.56 1.26
CA ARG A 5 34.94 -47.31 2.01
C ARG A 5 33.54 -46.73 1.83
N TRP A 6 32.71 -46.74 2.87
CA TRP A 6 31.38 -46.13 2.79
C TRP A 6 31.53 -44.62 3.03
N THR A 7 31.44 -43.84 1.96
CA THR A 7 31.35 -42.38 1.99
C THR A 7 30.00 -41.96 2.56
N ALA A 8 30.04 -41.33 3.74
CA ALA A 8 28.88 -40.62 4.28
C ALA A 8 28.43 -39.52 3.32
N ALA A 9 27.13 -39.50 3.00
CA ALA A 9 26.54 -38.45 2.19
C ALA A 9 26.68 -37.08 2.88
N PRO A 10 26.98 -36.00 2.14
CA PRO A 10 27.06 -34.67 2.72
C PRO A 10 25.70 -34.29 3.30
N SER A 11 25.70 -33.91 4.58
CA SER A 11 24.55 -33.32 5.26
C SER A 11 24.04 -32.15 4.42
N ARG A 12 22.81 -32.27 3.92
CA ARG A 12 22.08 -31.21 3.22
C ARG A 12 22.17 -29.95 4.09
N ALA A 13 22.96 -28.98 3.65
CA ALA A 13 23.26 -27.77 4.39
C ALA A 13 21.95 -27.22 4.98
N ALA A 14 21.89 -27.13 6.31
CA ALA A 14 20.76 -26.56 7.00
C ALA A 14 20.54 -25.17 6.39
N SER A 15 19.46 -25.00 5.64
CA SER A 15 18.98 -23.71 5.14
C SER A 15 19.17 -22.71 6.27
N SER A 16 20.02 -21.71 6.07
CA SER A 16 20.37 -20.78 7.13
C SER A 16 19.07 -20.19 7.64
N ARG A 17 18.67 -20.54 8.88
CA ARG A 17 17.46 -19.99 9.49
C ARG A 17 17.54 -18.48 9.34
N ARG A 18 16.60 -17.88 8.60
CA ARG A 18 16.50 -16.42 8.49
C ARG A 18 16.45 -15.85 9.92
N ARG A 19 17.19 -14.77 10.18
CA ARG A 19 17.25 -14.11 11.49
C ARG A 19 17.17 -12.60 11.32
N GLY A 20 16.74 -11.92 12.38
CA GLY A 20 16.71 -10.46 12.42
C GLY A 20 15.84 -9.86 11.30
N PRO A 21 16.30 -8.78 10.64
CA PRO A 21 15.52 -8.05 9.63
C PRO A 21 15.05 -8.91 8.44
N VAL A 22 15.83 -9.92 8.05
CA VAL A 22 15.47 -10.80 6.91
C VAL A 22 14.28 -11.69 7.26
N LEU A 23 14.22 -12.20 8.50
CA LEU A 23 13.07 -12.97 8.96
C LEU A 23 11.84 -12.09 9.12
N GLU A 24 12.04 -10.88 9.65
CA GLU A 24 10.98 -9.88 9.78
C GLU A 24 10.30 -9.62 8.44
N ARG A 25 11.08 -9.27 7.44
CA ARG A 25 10.57 -8.95 6.12
C ARG A 25 9.83 -10.13 5.52
N ALA A 26 10.34 -11.35 5.66
CA ALA A 26 9.67 -12.56 5.21
C ALA A 26 8.30 -12.79 5.90
N ILE A 27 8.18 -12.44 7.18
CA ILE A 27 6.91 -12.53 7.93
C ILE A 27 5.92 -11.48 7.43
N LEU A 28 6.35 -10.24 7.29
CA LEU A 28 5.50 -9.14 6.78
C LEU A 28 5.04 -9.41 5.35
N ASP A 29 5.95 -9.85 4.46
CA ASP A 29 5.62 -10.20 3.08
C ASP A 29 4.65 -11.39 3.02
N SER A 30 4.81 -12.38 3.89
CA SER A 30 3.87 -13.51 3.99
C SER A 30 2.51 -13.06 4.50
N ALA A 31 2.43 -12.09 5.42
CA ALA A 31 1.18 -11.53 5.88
C ALA A 31 0.44 -10.76 4.78
N LEU A 32 1.16 -9.92 4.02
CA LEU A 32 0.60 -9.22 2.86
C LEU A 32 0.09 -10.18 1.80
N GLU A 33 0.85 -11.24 1.50
CA GLU A 33 0.41 -12.28 0.55
C GLU A 33 -0.89 -12.92 1.02
N GLN A 34 -0.98 -13.34 2.29
CA GLN A 34 -2.20 -13.94 2.82
C GLN A 34 -3.39 -12.98 2.81
N LEU A 35 -3.21 -11.74 3.25
CA LEU A 35 -4.28 -10.73 3.19
C LEU A 35 -4.81 -10.54 1.76
N SER A 36 -3.90 -10.44 0.79
CA SER A 36 -4.27 -10.23 -0.62
C SER A 36 -4.91 -11.44 -1.30
N THR A 37 -4.73 -12.65 -0.76
CA THR A 37 -5.17 -13.91 -1.40
C THR A 37 -6.39 -14.53 -0.72
N VAL A 38 -6.37 -14.61 0.62
CA VAL A 38 -7.43 -15.26 1.42
C VAL A 38 -8.18 -14.29 2.32
N GLY A 39 -7.87 -13.00 2.22
CA GLY A 39 -8.57 -11.94 2.94
C GLY A 39 -8.18 -11.81 4.41
N TRP A 40 -8.81 -10.86 5.09
CA TRP A 40 -8.61 -10.66 6.52
C TRP A 40 -9.10 -11.89 7.28
N SER A 41 -10.30 -12.40 7.01
CA SER A 41 -10.91 -13.51 7.74
C SER A 41 -10.12 -14.82 7.61
N GLY A 42 -9.53 -15.07 6.43
CA GLY A 42 -8.74 -16.27 6.16
C GLY A 42 -7.31 -16.22 6.68
N LEU A 43 -6.77 -15.05 6.99
CA LEU A 43 -5.39 -14.92 7.51
C LEU A 43 -5.26 -15.55 8.90
N THR A 44 -4.23 -16.38 9.07
CA THR A 44 -3.87 -17.01 10.36
C THR A 44 -2.40 -16.81 10.70
N MET A 45 -2.08 -16.69 11.98
CA MET A 45 -0.68 -16.55 12.45
C MET A 45 0.16 -17.78 12.04
N GLU A 46 -0.48 -18.95 12.05
CA GLU A 46 0.05 -20.22 11.54
C GLU A 46 0.42 -20.16 10.07
N GLY A 47 -0.53 -19.71 9.24
CA GLY A 47 -0.35 -19.59 7.81
C GLY A 47 0.79 -18.65 7.47
N VAL A 48 0.87 -17.49 8.15
CA VAL A 48 1.98 -16.55 8.00
C VAL A 48 3.31 -17.18 8.40
N ALA A 49 3.37 -17.87 9.55
CA ALA A 49 4.60 -18.52 9.99
C ALA A 49 5.09 -19.56 8.97
N ALA A 50 4.16 -20.36 8.42
CA ALA A 50 4.45 -21.34 7.38
C ALA A 50 4.96 -20.67 6.08
N GLY A 51 4.28 -19.63 5.60
CA GLY A 51 4.68 -18.88 4.40
C GLY A 51 6.04 -18.19 4.54
N ALA A 52 6.35 -17.67 5.73
CA ALA A 52 7.65 -17.09 6.05
C ALA A 52 8.75 -18.14 6.33
N GLN A 53 8.40 -19.43 6.33
CA GLN A 53 9.28 -20.57 6.65
C GLN A 53 9.91 -20.45 8.05
N THR A 54 9.08 -20.12 9.05
CA THR A 54 9.48 -19.95 10.45
C THR A 54 8.52 -20.63 11.42
N GLY A 55 8.90 -20.70 12.70
CA GLY A 55 8.04 -21.24 13.76
C GLY A 55 7.08 -20.18 14.32
N LYS A 56 5.89 -20.60 14.76
CA LYS A 56 4.87 -19.71 15.35
C LYS A 56 5.44 -18.84 16.48
N ALA A 57 6.27 -19.42 17.35
CA ALA A 57 6.88 -18.71 18.47
C ALA A 57 7.75 -17.51 18.03
N ALA A 58 8.33 -17.56 16.82
CA ALA A 58 9.10 -16.43 16.30
C ALA A 58 8.20 -15.26 15.87
N VAL A 59 7.00 -15.55 15.35
CA VAL A 59 5.99 -14.54 14.99
C VAL A 59 5.40 -13.94 16.27
N TYR A 60 4.87 -14.77 17.17
CA TYR A 60 4.20 -14.31 18.40
C TYR A 60 5.10 -13.53 19.35
N ARG A 61 6.43 -13.76 19.32
CA ARG A 61 7.38 -12.98 20.12
C ARG A 61 7.40 -11.49 19.72
N ARG A 62 7.10 -11.18 18.45
CA ARG A 62 7.10 -9.81 17.92
C ARG A 62 5.71 -9.23 17.76
N TRP A 63 4.76 -10.04 17.32
CA TRP A 63 3.38 -9.65 17.10
C TRP A 63 2.49 -10.51 17.98
N PRO A 64 2.11 -10.02 19.17
CA PRO A 64 1.25 -10.75 20.10
C PRO A 64 -0.11 -11.13 19.49
N SER A 65 -0.62 -10.29 18.57
CA SER A 65 -1.88 -10.51 17.87
C SER A 65 -1.76 -10.41 16.35
N LYS A 66 -2.78 -10.92 15.66
CA LYS A 66 -2.96 -10.77 14.21
C LYS A 66 -3.05 -9.31 13.80
N GLN A 67 -3.72 -8.48 14.60
CA GLN A 67 -3.85 -7.05 14.35
C GLN A 67 -2.47 -6.37 14.36
N ASP A 68 -1.63 -6.68 15.36
CA ASP A 68 -0.28 -6.10 15.47
C ASP A 68 0.57 -6.43 14.24
N LEU A 69 0.50 -7.69 13.79
CA LEU A 69 1.21 -8.14 12.59
C LEU A 69 0.72 -7.41 11.33
N VAL A 70 -0.59 -7.26 11.18
CA VAL A 70 -1.16 -6.67 9.97
C VAL A 70 -0.90 -5.16 9.91
N VAL A 71 -0.88 -4.46 11.05
CA VAL A 71 -0.48 -3.04 11.10
C VAL A 71 0.92 -2.86 10.52
N ASP A 72 1.90 -3.60 11.05
CA ASP A 72 3.29 -3.50 10.59
C ASP A 72 3.45 -3.98 9.14
N ALA A 73 2.71 -5.02 8.73
CA ALA A 73 2.75 -5.53 7.37
C ALA A 73 2.25 -4.49 6.37
N LEU A 74 1.11 -3.84 6.67
CA LEU A 74 0.59 -2.76 5.85
C LEU A 74 1.58 -1.60 5.80
N GLN A 75 2.06 -1.11 6.95
CA GLN A 75 3.04 -0.02 7.00
C GLN A 75 4.31 -0.31 6.19
N ALA A 76 4.83 -1.53 6.27
CA ALA A 76 6.02 -1.94 5.51
C ALA A 76 5.78 -2.18 4.02
N GLY A 77 4.52 -2.33 3.61
CA GLY A 77 4.10 -2.57 2.24
C GLY A 77 3.56 -1.33 1.53
N LEU A 78 3.18 -0.29 2.26
CA LEU A 78 2.68 0.95 1.67
C LEU A 78 3.80 1.65 0.88
N PRO A 79 3.47 2.29 -0.26
CA PRO A 79 4.45 3.04 -1.02
C PRO A 79 5.02 4.14 -0.12
N LYS A 80 6.33 4.36 -0.24
CA LYS A 80 6.95 5.53 0.37
C LYS A 80 6.51 6.77 -0.41
N PRO A 81 6.46 7.95 0.23
CA PRO A 81 6.24 9.20 -0.50
C PRO A 81 7.19 9.24 -1.70
N GLU A 82 6.61 9.26 -2.90
CA GLU A 82 7.37 9.47 -4.13
C GLU A 82 7.69 10.96 -4.27
N ASP A 83 8.71 11.30 -5.05
CA ASP A 83 8.97 12.69 -5.39
C ASP A 83 7.76 13.28 -6.12
N VAL A 84 7.42 14.53 -5.79
CA VAL A 84 6.33 15.24 -6.45
C VAL A 84 6.60 15.31 -7.95
N PRO A 85 5.70 14.79 -8.81
CA PRO A 85 5.84 14.89 -10.26
C PRO A 85 6.14 16.31 -10.73
N ASP A 86 7.00 16.47 -11.72
CA ASP A 86 7.27 17.75 -12.38
C ASP A 86 7.35 17.60 -13.91
N CYS A 87 6.20 17.30 -14.50
CA CYS A 87 5.99 17.16 -15.94
C CYS A 87 5.79 18.49 -16.66
N GLY A 88 5.89 19.62 -15.96
CA GLY A 88 5.82 20.96 -16.56
C GLY A 88 4.41 21.56 -16.66
N SER A 89 3.38 20.91 -16.12
CA SER A 89 2.07 21.54 -15.88
C SER A 89 1.31 20.82 -14.76
N VAL A 90 0.47 21.56 -14.02
CA VAL A 90 -0.38 21.00 -12.95
C VAL A 90 -1.23 19.85 -13.48
N ARG A 91 -1.78 19.97 -14.69
CA ARG A 91 -2.62 18.94 -15.31
C ARG A 91 -1.85 17.62 -15.47
N GLU A 92 -0.67 17.65 -16.05
CA GLU A 92 0.13 16.44 -16.29
C GLU A 92 0.65 15.84 -14.98
N ASP A 93 1.02 16.69 -14.02
CA ASP A 93 1.44 16.26 -12.68
C ASP A 93 0.32 15.49 -11.97
N LEU A 94 -0.90 16.02 -11.97
CA LEU A 94 -2.06 15.36 -11.37
C LEU A 94 -2.44 14.06 -12.10
N LEU A 95 -2.29 14.00 -13.43
CA LEU A 95 -2.50 12.75 -14.18
C LEU A 95 -1.48 11.68 -13.83
N GLN A 96 -0.20 12.06 -13.68
CA GLN A 96 0.83 11.14 -13.22
C GLN A 96 0.52 10.62 -11.81
N MET A 97 0.09 11.51 -10.91
CA MET A 97 -0.33 11.11 -9.56
C MET A 97 -1.50 10.12 -9.57
N CYS A 98 -2.52 10.32 -10.42
CA CYS A 98 -3.62 9.36 -10.57
C CYS A 98 -3.10 7.96 -10.99
N ARG A 99 -2.11 7.90 -11.88
CA ARG A 99 -1.51 6.61 -12.30
C ARG A 99 -0.73 5.95 -11.18
N GLN A 100 0.05 6.72 -10.41
CA GLN A 100 0.77 6.23 -9.23
C GLN A 100 -0.20 5.69 -8.17
N MET A 101 -1.25 6.45 -7.87
CA MET A 101 -2.32 6.04 -6.94
C MET A 101 -3.00 4.75 -7.41
N ARG A 102 -3.34 4.64 -8.70
CA ARG A 102 -3.91 3.41 -9.27
C ARG A 102 -2.98 2.22 -9.05
N SER A 103 -1.68 2.39 -9.35
CA SER A 103 -0.69 1.33 -9.17
C SER A 103 -0.57 0.90 -7.71
N ALA A 104 -0.60 1.84 -6.77
CA ALA A 104 -0.62 1.55 -5.35
C ALA A 104 -1.89 0.79 -4.93
N MET A 105 -3.05 1.20 -5.44
CA MET A 105 -4.35 0.57 -5.13
C MET A 105 -4.49 -0.86 -5.68
N THR A 106 -3.85 -1.17 -6.81
CA THR A 106 -3.82 -2.50 -7.43
C THR A 106 -2.58 -3.32 -7.05
N SER A 107 -1.74 -2.81 -6.16
CA SER A 107 -0.62 -3.57 -5.59
C SER A 107 -1.10 -4.64 -4.62
N ARG A 108 -0.22 -5.58 -4.27
CA ARG A 108 -0.47 -6.57 -3.20
C ARG A 108 -0.92 -5.89 -1.90
N THR A 109 -0.24 -4.81 -1.50
CA THR A 109 -0.59 -4.04 -0.29
C THR A 109 -1.95 -3.37 -0.45
N GLY A 110 -2.25 -2.82 -1.64
CA GLY A 110 -3.54 -2.22 -1.94
C GLY A 110 -4.70 -3.20 -1.80
N TYR A 111 -4.55 -4.44 -2.30
CA TYR A 111 -5.52 -5.51 -2.09
C TYR A 111 -5.62 -5.94 -0.62
N ALA A 112 -4.48 -6.11 0.06
CA ALA A 112 -4.45 -6.45 1.47
C ALA A 112 -5.20 -5.43 2.34
N LEU A 113 -5.01 -4.13 2.07
CA LEU A 113 -5.72 -3.05 2.74
C LEU A 113 -7.24 -3.14 2.54
N MET A 114 -7.69 -3.52 1.34
CA MET A 114 -9.12 -3.68 1.07
C MET A 114 -9.75 -4.84 1.79
N SER A 115 -9.06 -5.98 1.85
CA SER A 115 -9.55 -7.12 2.61
C SER A 115 -9.74 -6.76 4.08
N VAL A 116 -8.85 -5.94 4.65
CA VAL A 116 -9.03 -5.41 6.01
C VAL A 116 -10.28 -4.53 6.09
N ILE A 117 -10.41 -3.53 5.21
CA ILE A 117 -11.55 -2.57 5.24
C ILE A 117 -12.90 -3.29 5.09
N HIS A 118 -13.01 -4.29 4.22
CA HIS A 118 -14.29 -4.95 3.93
C HIS A 118 -14.70 -6.01 4.95
N GLU A 119 -13.75 -6.65 5.63
CA GLU A 119 -14.04 -7.83 6.45
C GLU A 119 -13.85 -7.61 7.95
N CYS A 120 -13.17 -6.53 8.38
CA CYS A 120 -12.95 -6.28 9.80
C CYS A 120 -14.19 -5.67 10.48
N ASP A 121 -14.36 -6.00 11.77
CA ASP A 121 -15.38 -5.35 12.61
C ASP A 121 -15.02 -3.89 12.89
N MET A 122 -15.99 -3.10 13.35
CA MET A 122 -15.80 -1.67 13.59
C MET A 122 -14.70 -1.35 14.62
N ALA A 123 -14.49 -2.19 15.63
CA ALA A 123 -13.48 -1.97 16.65
C ALA A 123 -12.07 -2.15 16.08
N THR A 124 -11.90 -3.17 15.23
CA THR A 124 -10.68 -3.49 14.51
C THR A 124 -10.42 -2.46 13.40
N ALA A 125 -11.47 -2.04 12.68
CA ALA A 125 -11.40 -1.02 11.64
C ALA A 125 -10.81 0.29 12.17
N LYS A 126 -11.22 0.72 13.37
CA LYS A 126 -10.67 1.94 14.00
C LYS A 126 -9.16 1.88 14.17
N ARG A 127 -8.61 0.72 14.51
CA ARG A 127 -7.16 0.53 14.67
C ARG A 127 -6.40 0.64 13.34
N PHE A 128 -7.02 0.18 12.26
CA PHE A 128 -6.45 0.29 10.92
C PHE A 128 -6.70 1.65 10.26
N GLN A 129 -7.70 2.40 10.72
CA GLN A 129 -7.99 3.75 10.24
C GLN A 129 -6.78 4.66 10.41
N GLU A 130 -6.09 4.61 11.55
CA GLU A 130 -4.88 5.41 11.79
C GLU A 130 -3.77 5.08 10.78
N VAL A 131 -3.58 3.80 10.46
CA VAL A 131 -2.60 3.34 9.46
C VAL A 131 -2.97 3.80 8.06
N ILE A 132 -4.25 3.74 7.70
CA ILE A 132 -4.76 4.19 6.40
C ILE A 132 -4.60 5.71 6.26
N VAL A 133 -4.99 6.46 7.29
CA VAL A 133 -4.93 7.92 7.27
C VAL A 133 -3.47 8.39 7.16
N ALA A 134 -2.62 7.98 8.10
CA ALA A 134 -1.23 8.44 8.15
C ALA A 134 -0.36 7.86 7.01
N GLY A 135 -0.64 6.63 6.57
CA GLY A 135 0.18 5.93 5.59
C GLY A 135 -0.26 6.11 4.14
N VAL A 136 -1.52 6.49 3.89
CA VAL A 136 -2.09 6.56 2.52
C VAL A 136 -2.71 7.91 2.24
N ILE A 137 -3.63 8.37 3.10
CA ILE A 137 -4.43 9.57 2.82
C ILE A 137 -3.57 10.82 2.95
N GLU A 138 -2.95 11.05 4.12
CA GLU A 138 -2.15 12.24 4.39
C GLU A 138 -0.99 12.42 3.37
N PRO A 139 -0.19 11.38 3.03
CA PRO A 139 0.86 11.53 2.03
C PRO A 139 0.31 11.85 0.62
N SER A 140 -0.82 11.25 0.24
CA SER A 140 -1.44 11.50 -1.07
C SER A 140 -1.94 12.94 -1.19
N VAL A 141 -2.61 13.43 -0.16
CA VAL A 141 -3.13 14.80 -0.10
C VAL A 141 -1.98 15.81 -0.09
N GLU A 142 -0.91 15.51 0.66
CA GLU A 142 0.27 16.39 0.71
C GLU A 142 0.98 16.50 -0.64
N LEU A 143 1.14 15.40 -1.38
CA LEU A 143 1.71 15.45 -2.73
C LEU A 143 0.83 16.29 -3.67
N ILE A 144 -0.51 16.16 -3.61
CA ILE A 144 -1.42 16.96 -4.42
C ILE A 144 -1.30 18.43 -4.07
N ARG A 145 -1.25 18.75 -2.78
CA ARG A 145 -1.07 20.12 -2.27
C ARG A 145 0.22 20.74 -2.83
N GLN A 146 1.31 19.99 -2.85
CA GLN A 146 2.59 20.47 -3.41
C GLN A 146 2.51 20.73 -4.93
N VAL A 147 1.81 19.88 -5.69
CA VAL A 147 1.55 20.13 -7.12
C VAL A 147 0.74 21.41 -7.32
N VAL A 148 -0.36 21.58 -6.58
CA VAL A 148 -1.22 22.76 -6.68
C VAL A 148 -0.47 24.03 -6.28
N GLN A 149 0.30 23.98 -5.18
CA GLN A 149 1.13 25.10 -4.72
C GLN A 149 2.15 25.53 -5.79
N ARG A 150 2.82 24.57 -6.44
CA ARG A 150 3.72 24.86 -7.57
C ARG A 150 2.98 25.48 -8.75
N GLY A 151 1.75 25.04 -9.00
CA GLY A 151 0.85 25.66 -9.97
C GLY A 151 0.57 27.13 -9.68
N VAL A 152 0.40 27.49 -8.41
CA VAL A 152 0.17 28.89 -7.98
C VAL A 152 1.41 29.73 -8.30
N GLU A 153 2.61 29.22 -7.98
CA GLU A 153 3.88 29.88 -8.25
C GLU A 153 4.13 30.10 -9.74
N ARG A 154 3.65 29.18 -10.60
CA ARG A 154 3.69 29.29 -12.07
C ARG A 154 2.58 30.17 -12.66
N GLY A 155 1.58 30.56 -11.86
CA GLY A 155 0.39 31.29 -12.33
C GLY A 155 -0.60 30.42 -13.12
N GLU A 156 -0.53 29.10 -13.01
CA GLU A 156 -1.43 28.14 -13.68
C GLU A 156 -2.77 27.98 -12.96
N VAL A 157 -2.80 28.23 -11.65
CA VAL A 157 -3.98 28.04 -10.78
C VAL A 157 -4.16 29.21 -9.81
N ARG A 158 -5.39 29.43 -9.33
CA ARG A 158 -5.71 30.49 -8.36
C ARG A 158 -5.10 30.20 -6.98
N SER A 159 -4.68 31.23 -6.25
CA SER A 159 -4.07 31.08 -4.92
C SER A 159 -4.98 30.41 -3.89
N ALA A 160 -6.30 30.59 -4.00
CA ALA A 160 -7.29 29.94 -3.14
C ALA A 160 -7.58 28.47 -3.51
N ALA A 161 -6.81 27.87 -4.42
CA ALA A 161 -6.97 26.48 -4.84
C ALA A 161 -6.27 25.46 -3.92
N THR A 162 -5.46 25.91 -2.96
CA THR A 162 -4.77 25.04 -1.98
C THR A 162 -5.66 24.60 -0.82
N ASP A 163 -6.98 24.79 -0.94
CA ASP A 163 -7.95 24.35 0.04
C ASP A 163 -7.93 22.83 0.21
N GLU A 164 -8.15 22.37 1.44
CA GLU A 164 -8.07 20.95 1.80
C GLU A 164 -9.07 20.11 1.01
N PHE A 165 -10.31 20.60 0.84
CA PHE A 165 -11.34 19.88 0.09
C PHE A 165 -11.00 19.75 -1.40
N VAL A 166 -10.25 20.70 -1.96
CA VAL A 166 -9.78 20.62 -3.35
C VAL A 166 -8.77 19.49 -3.50
N CYS A 167 -7.84 19.36 -2.54
CA CYS A 167 -6.82 18.31 -2.55
C CYS A 167 -7.44 16.91 -2.33
N ASP A 168 -8.58 16.84 -1.63
CA ASP A 168 -9.29 15.59 -1.37
C ASP A 168 -10.06 15.04 -2.57
N VAL A 169 -10.40 15.85 -3.57
CA VAL A 169 -11.28 15.43 -4.70
C VAL A 169 -10.75 14.19 -5.41
N ILE A 170 -9.47 14.19 -5.78
CA ILE A 170 -8.84 13.08 -6.52
C ILE A 170 -8.85 11.79 -5.69
N PRO A 171 -8.23 11.74 -4.49
CA PRO A 171 -8.18 10.50 -3.71
C PRO A 171 -9.58 10.05 -3.28
N ALA A 172 -10.50 10.95 -2.95
CA ALA A 172 -11.87 10.61 -2.59
C ALA A 172 -12.63 9.96 -3.76
N MET A 173 -12.57 10.56 -4.95
CA MET A 173 -13.23 10.02 -6.14
C MET A 173 -12.65 8.65 -6.52
N MET A 174 -11.32 8.52 -6.50
CA MET A 174 -10.64 7.25 -6.78
C MET A 174 -11.03 6.17 -5.79
N MET A 175 -11.05 6.49 -4.49
CA MET A 175 -11.48 5.56 -3.45
C MET A 175 -12.94 5.14 -3.63
N TYR A 176 -13.84 6.10 -3.85
CA TYR A 176 -15.26 5.83 -4.09
C TYR A 176 -15.47 4.90 -5.29
N ARG A 177 -14.95 5.26 -6.46
CA ARG A 177 -15.18 4.47 -7.69
C ARG A 177 -14.51 3.10 -7.64
N SER A 178 -13.29 3.00 -7.10
CA SER A 178 -12.62 1.70 -7.02
C SER A 178 -13.19 0.78 -5.95
N LYS A 179 -13.56 1.33 -4.78
CA LYS A 179 -13.91 0.49 -3.62
C LYS A 179 -15.39 0.29 -3.45
N VAL A 180 -16.20 1.30 -3.78
CA VAL A 180 -17.66 1.22 -3.68
C VAL A 180 -18.27 0.78 -5.02
N CYS A 181 -17.81 1.36 -6.14
CA CYS A 181 -18.39 1.03 -7.45
C CYS A 181 -17.69 -0.13 -8.19
N ALA A 182 -16.58 -0.67 -7.65
CA ALA A 182 -15.75 -1.68 -8.30
C ALA A 182 -15.35 -1.30 -9.75
N SER A 183 -15.17 0.00 -10.02
CA SER A 183 -14.81 0.51 -11.34
C SER A 183 -13.33 0.32 -11.61
N GLU A 184 -13.03 -0.13 -12.82
CA GLU A 184 -11.69 0.00 -13.39
C GLU A 184 -11.46 1.47 -13.76
N TRP A 185 -10.23 1.97 -13.53
CA TRP A 185 -9.84 3.34 -13.86
C TRP A 185 -8.89 3.35 -15.06
N PRO A 186 -9.42 3.37 -16.30
CA PRO A 186 -8.58 3.60 -17.47
C PRO A 186 -8.04 5.05 -17.48
N ASP A 187 -6.95 5.28 -18.18
CA ASP A 187 -6.31 6.60 -18.27
C ASP A 187 -7.25 7.70 -18.82
N GLU A 188 -8.24 7.29 -19.62
CA GLU A 188 -9.30 8.15 -20.14
C GLU A 188 -10.21 8.70 -19.04
N GLU A 189 -10.51 7.91 -18.00
CA GLU A 189 -11.29 8.36 -16.84
C GLU A 189 -10.51 9.35 -15.98
N PHE A 190 -9.19 9.17 -15.83
CA PHE A 190 -8.34 10.16 -15.17
C PHE A 190 -8.31 11.47 -15.95
N THR A 191 -8.16 11.39 -17.27
CA THR A 191 -8.23 12.56 -18.15
C THR A 191 -9.52 13.33 -17.96
N ARG A 192 -10.66 12.62 -17.94
CA ARG A 192 -11.98 13.24 -17.71
C ARG A 192 -12.11 13.85 -16.31
N LEU A 193 -11.68 13.15 -15.26
CA LEU A 193 -11.70 13.66 -13.89
C LEU A 193 -10.89 14.95 -13.77
N ILE A 194 -9.66 14.94 -14.27
CA ILE A 194 -8.77 16.09 -14.21
C ILE A 194 -9.33 17.25 -15.04
N ASP A 195 -9.73 17.00 -16.29
CA ASP A 195 -10.14 18.08 -17.20
C ASP A 195 -11.51 18.68 -16.87
N GLN A 196 -12.46 17.86 -16.41
CA GLN A 196 -13.85 18.27 -16.23
C GLN A 196 -14.21 18.63 -14.79
N VAL A 197 -13.43 18.17 -13.81
CA VAL A 197 -13.71 18.42 -12.39
C VAL A 197 -12.58 19.22 -11.75
N VAL A 198 -11.35 18.71 -11.81
CA VAL A 198 -10.25 19.29 -11.03
C VAL A 198 -9.77 20.61 -11.63
N MET A 199 -9.39 20.64 -12.91
CA MET A 199 -8.88 21.86 -13.56
C MET A 199 -9.86 23.04 -13.50
N PRO A 200 -11.19 22.87 -13.71
CA PRO A 200 -12.16 23.94 -13.51
C PRO A 200 -12.19 24.50 -12.08
N MET A 201 -11.91 23.68 -11.06
CA MET A 201 -11.83 24.13 -9.66
C MET A 201 -10.53 24.91 -9.37
N LEU A 202 -9.46 24.61 -10.12
CA LEU A 202 -8.13 25.20 -9.94
C LEU A 202 -7.91 26.47 -10.77
N ARG A 203 -8.59 26.61 -11.91
CA ARG A 203 -8.42 27.76 -12.82
C ARG A 203 -8.82 29.09 -12.14
N PRO A 204 -8.18 30.20 -12.55
CA PRO A 204 -8.60 31.56 -12.17
C PRO A 204 -10.05 31.87 -12.49
#